data_AF-S4RXS5-F1
#
_entry.id   AF-S4RXS5-F1
#
_cell.length_a   1.000
_cell.length_b   1.000
_cell.length_c   1.000
_cell.angle_alpha   90.00
_cell.angle_beta   90.00
_cell.angle_gamma   90.00
#
_symmetry.space_group_name_H-M   'P 1'
#
loop_
_entity.id
_entity.type
_entity.pdbx_description
1 polymer ?
#
loop_
_entity_poly.entity_id
_entity_poly.type
_entity_poly.pdbx_seq_one_letter_code
_entity_poly.pdbx_strand_id
1 'polypeptide(L)'
;QAVSSKEQHSISYTLSRNHTVVVEYTHDADTDMFQIGRSTESPIDFVVMDTVPGSQSSDETQITQSTISRFACRIKCQRTAPYTARIFAAGFDTSKNIFLGEKAAKWKNPDGHMDGLTTNGILVMHPRGGFTDESRPGVWREISVCGNVYTLRETRCAQQRGKLGEERRQ
;
A
#
# COMPACT_ATOMS: atom_id res chain seq x y z
N GLN A 1 -16.22 22.12 -0.42
CA GLN A 1 -15.49 22.45 -1.67
C GLN A 1 -14.08 21.91 -1.49
N ALA A 2 -13.73 20.83 -2.20
CA ALA A 2 -12.39 20.27 -2.11
C ALA A 2 -11.48 21.14 -2.98
N VAL A 3 -10.57 21.88 -2.33
CA VAL A 3 -9.44 22.48 -3.02
C VAL A 3 -8.49 21.32 -3.30
N SER A 4 -8.53 20.81 -4.52
CA SER A 4 -7.52 19.91 -5.04
C SER A 4 -6.70 20.74 -6.00
N SER A 5 -5.46 21.05 -5.63
CA SER A 5 -4.50 21.52 -6.62
C SER A 5 -4.28 20.38 -7.62
N LYS A 6 -4.68 20.57 -8.89
CA LYS A 6 -4.50 19.55 -9.96
C LYS A 6 -3.04 19.14 -10.16
N GLU A 7 -2.10 19.87 -9.58
CA GLU A 7 -0.68 19.61 -9.70
C GLU A 7 -0.12 18.71 -8.60
N GLN A 8 -0.77 18.67 -7.43
CA GLN A 8 -0.29 17.95 -6.26
C GLN A 8 -0.84 16.53 -6.19
N HIS A 9 -0.11 15.66 -5.50
CA HIS A 9 -0.61 14.34 -5.17
C HIS A 9 -1.61 14.43 -4.02
N SER A 10 -2.58 13.52 -3.94
CA SER A 10 -3.56 13.52 -2.86
C SER A 10 -4.01 12.13 -2.44
N ILE A 11 -4.49 12.02 -1.21
CA ILE A 11 -5.18 10.84 -0.71
C ILE A 11 -6.58 11.25 -0.27
N SER A 12 -7.58 10.64 -0.90
CA SER A 12 -9.00 10.89 -0.65
C SER A 12 -9.58 9.80 0.23
N TYR A 13 -9.99 10.16 1.45
CA TYR A 13 -10.67 9.29 2.41
C TYR A 13 -12.17 9.60 2.43
N THR A 14 -12.96 8.85 1.67
CA THR A 14 -14.42 9.04 1.59
C THR A 14 -15.11 8.40 2.79
N LEU A 15 -15.48 9.21 3.79
CA LEU A 15 -16.17 8.77 5.01
C LEU A 15 -17.65 8.48 4.76
N SER A 16 -18.29 9.24 3.87
CA SER A 16 -19.67 9.04 3.40
C SER A 16 -19.88 9.69 2.04
N ARG A 17 -21.04 9.45 1.41
CA ARG A 17 -21.44 10.07 0.12
C ARG A 17 -21.25 11.58 0.06
N ASN A 18 -21.37 12.25 1.22
CA ASN A 18 -21.32 13.70 1.32
C ASN A 18 -20.04 14.21 2.01
N HIS A 19 -19.15 13.33 2.44
CA HIS A 19 -17.97 13.72 3.22
C HIS A 19 -16.72 12.94 2.80
N THR A 20 -15.75 13.67 2.24
CA THR A 20 -14.43 13.15 1.89
C THR A 20 -13.37 14.06 2.49
N VAL A 21 -12.43 13.47 3.22
CA VAL A 21 -11.23 14.15 3.70
C VAL A 21 -10.15 13.96 2.63
N VAL A 22 -9.60 15.05 2.12
CA VAL A 22 -8.51 15.03 1.14
C VAL A 22 -7.23 15.50 1.83
N VAL A 23 -6.19 14.66 1.79
CA VAL A 23 -4.86 14.99 2.28
C VAL A 23 -3.96 15.23 1.09
N GLU A 24 -3.48 16.45 0.93
CA GLU A 24 -2.53 16.80 -0.12
C GLU A 24 -1.11 16.39 0.27
N TYR A 25 -0.35 15.92 -0.72
CA TYR A 25 1.04 15.51 -0.62
C TYR A 25 1.88 16.48 -1.44
N THR A 26 2.76 17.19 -0.76
CA THR A 26 3.70 18.13 -1.38
C THR A 26 4.96 17.43 -1.84
N HIS A 27 5.73 18.12 -2.67
CA HIS A 27 7.05 17.65 -3.08
C HIS A 27 7.98 17.45 -1.88
N ASP A 28 8.68 16.32 -1.87
CA ASP A 28 9.66 15.93 -0.87
C ASP A 28 11.00 15.76 -1.60
N ALA A 29 11.93 16.68 -1.39
CA ALA A 29 13.21 16.72 -2.10
C ALA A 29 14.17 15.61 -1.66
N ASP A 30 13.92 14.98 -0.51
CA ASP A 30 14.82 14.03 0.14
C ASP A 30 14.48 12.57 -0.18
N THR A 31 13.40 12.32 -0.94
CA THR A 31 12.98 10.96 -1.27
C THR A 31 12.60 10.79 -2.72
N ASP A 32 12.91 9.62 -3.26
CA ASP A 32 12.35 9.12 -4.51
C ASP A 32 11.20 8.16 -4.20
N MET A 33 10.22 8.09 -5.10
CA MET A 33 9.05 7.22 -4.96
C MET A 33 8.88 6.39 -6.23
N PHE A 34 8.71 5.08 -6.04
CA PHE A 34 8.44 4.11 -7.10
C PHE A 34 7.11 3.42 -6.83
N GLN A 35 6.28 3.24 -7.84
CA GLN A 35 4.98 2.60 -7.72
C GLN A 35 4.95 1.24 -8.40
N ILE A 36 4.29 0.30 -7.73
CA ILE A 36 4.12 -1.07 -8.18
C ILE A 36 2.63 -1.33 -8.32
N GLY A 37 2.24 -2.01 -9.39
CA GLY A 37 0.85 -2.42 -9.60
C GLY A 37 0.67 -3.19 -10.89
N ARG A 38 -0.56 -3.64 -11.15
CA ARG A 38 -0.86 -4.35 -12.41
C ARG A 38 -1.20 -3.43 -13.59
N SER A 39 -1.38 -2.14 -13.34
CA SER A 39 -1.65 -1.19 -14.43
C SER A 39 -0.39 -0.99 -15.26
N THR A 40 -0.56 -0.78 -16.57
CA THR A 40 0.51 -0.36 -17.48
C THR A 40 0.48 1.15 -17.74
N GLU A 41 -0.33 1.89 -16.98
CA GLU A 41 -0.38 3.35 -17.05
C GLU A 41 0.92 3.97 -16.53
N SER A 42 1.20 5.19 -17.02
CA SER A 42 2.47 5.88 -16.75
C SER A 42 2.86 6.06 -15.28
N PRO A 43 1.96 6.14 -14.28
CA PRO A 43 2.38 6.24 -12.88
C PRO A 43 3.00 4.97 -12.31
N ILE A 44 2.99 3.84 -13.02
CA ILE A 44 3.56 2.56 -12.55
C ILE A 44 4.98 2.39 -13.09
N ASP A 45 5.95 2.31 -12.17
CA ASP A 45 7.35 2.05 -12.49
C ASP A 45 7.63 0.56 -12.69
N PHE A 46 6.92 -0.31 -11.95
CA PHE A 46 7.08 -1.76 -12.04
C PHE A 46 5.74 -2.48 -12.13
N VAL A 47 5.48 -3.08 -13.29
CA VAL A 47 4.25 -3.81 -13.58
C VAL A 47 4.34 -5.24 -13.05
N VAL A 48 3.36 -5.66 -12.25
CA VAL A 48 3.27 -7.02 -11.71
C VAL A 48 1.97 -7.69 -12.16
N MET A 49 2.07 -8.95 -12.57
CA MET A 49 0.94 -9.80 -12.97
C MET A 49 0.74 -10.93 -11.97
N ASP A 50 -0.45 -11.53 -11.94
CA ASP A 50 -0.73 -12.67 -11.06
C ASP A 50 0.18 -13.84 -11.38
N THR A 51 0.70 -14.48 -10.33
CA THR A 51 1.53 -15.67 -10.43
C THR A 51 0.66 -16.92 -10.36
N VAL A 52 0.89 -17.90 -11.23
CA VAL A 52 0.31 -19.25 -11.08
C VAL A 52 1.09 -19.97 -9.96
N PRO A 53 0.44 -20.49 -8.91
CA PRO A 53 1.12 -21.29 -7.89
C PRO A 53 1.79 -22.50 -8.54
N GLY A 54 3.06 -22.78 -8.18
CA GLY A 54 3.90 -23.79 -8.85
C GLY A 54 3.40 -25.24 -8.83
N SER A 55 2.31 -25.55 -8.12
CA SER A 55 1.66 -26.87 -8.10
C SER A 55 0.51 -27.03 -9.11
N GLN A 56 0.17 -25.99 -9.90
CA GLN A 56 -0.90 -26.02 -10.90
C GLN A 56 -0.42 -25.69 -12.33
N SER A 57 0.81 -26.07 -12.66
CA SER A 57 1.34 -25.97 -14.03
C SER A 57 0.77 -27.09 -14.92
N SER A 58 -0.55 -27.15 -15.06
CA SER A 58 -1.20 -27.68 -16.26
C SER A 58 -1.47 -26.50 -17.19
N ASP A 59 -1.06 -26.61 -18.45
CA ASP A 59 -0.96 -25.56 -19.48
C ASP A 59 -2.25 -24.76 -19.80
N GLU A 60 -3.35 -24.93 -19.04
CA GLU A 60 -4.65 -24.32 -19.32
C GLU A 60 -5.23 -23.45 -18.19
N THR A 61 -4.50 -23.23 -17.09
CA THR A 61 -5.03 -22.36 -16.03
C THR A 61 -4.85 -20.88 -16.40
N GLN A 62 -5.66 -20.37 -17.34
CA GLN A 62 -5.75 -18.95 -17.61
C GLN A 62 -6.24 -18.23 -16.34
N ILE A 63 -5.40 -17.38 -15.76
CA ILE A 63 -5.82 -16.48 -14.68
C ILE A 63 -6.76 -15.43 -15.29
N THR A 64 -8.06 -15.69 -15.24
CA THR A 64 -9.08 -14.79 -15.79
C THR A 64 -9.40 -13.61 -14.86
N GLN A 65 -9.04 -13.69 -13.58
CA GLN A 65 -9.32 -12.67 -12.57
C GLN A 65 -8.08 -12.34 -11.75
N SER A 66 -7.61 -11.11 -11.87
CA SER A 66 -6.50 -10.58 -11.09
C SER A 66 -6.97 -10.08 -9.72
N THR A 67 -6.25 -10.44 -8.68
CA THR A 67 -6.48 -9.89 -7.32
C THR A 67 -5.51 -8.76 -6.97
N ILE A 68 -4.54 -8.49 -7.86
CA ILE A 68 -3.56 -7.42 -7.72
C ILE A 68 -4.21 -6.07 -8.04
N SER A 69 -3.93 -5.08 -7.20
CA SER A 69 -4.43 -3.72 -7.40
C SER A 69 -3.73 -3.05 -8.59
N ARG A 70 -4.45 -2.21 -9.34
CA ARG A 70 -3.89 -1.41 -10.45
C ARG A 70 -2.71 -0.55 -10.01
N PHE A 71 -2.86 0.09 -8.86
CA PHE A 71 -1.83 0.89 -8.18
C PHE A 71 -1.68 0.34 -6.76
N ALA A 72 -0.82 -0.67 -6.59
CA ALA A 72 -0.82 -1.55 -5.42
C ALA A 72 -0.06 -0.98 -4.22
N CYS A 73 1.16 -0.53 -4.42
CA CYS A 73 1.98 0.06 -3.36
C CYS A 73 2.99 1.07 -3.90
N ARG A 74 3.59 1.80 -2.97
CA ARG A 74 4.72 2.70 -3.21
C ARG A 74 5.92 2.25 -2.39
N ILE A 75 7.10 2.29 -2.99
CA ILE A 75 8.38 2.22 -2.29
C ILE A 75 8.96 3.63 -2.29
N LYS A 76 9.14 4.21 -1.11
CA LYS A 76 9.89 5.47 -0.95
C LYS A 76 11.31 5.15 -0.49
N CYS A 77 12.30 5.71 -1.16
CA CYS A 77 13.70 5.58 -0.80
C CYS A 77 14.27 6.96 -0.44
N GLN A 78 15.04 7.04 0.64
CA GLN A 78 15.80 8.24 0.95
C GLN A 78 16.88 8.47 -0.11
N ARG A 79 17.09 9.72 -0.52
CA ARG A 79 18.13 10.12 -1.50
C ARG A 79 19.51 10.28 -0.87
N THR A 80 19.59 10.23 0.45
CA THR A 80 20.82 10.34 1.24
C THR A 80 21.06 9.06 2.01
N ALA A 81 22.32 8.76 2.32
CA ALA A 81 22.69 7.58 3.10
C ALA A 81 21.94 7.58 4.46
N PRO A 82 21.41 6.43 4.91
CA PRO A 82 21.67 5.07 4.41
C PRO A 82 20.72 4.60 3.29
N TYR A 83 20.01 5.51 2.61
CA TYR A 83 19.08 5.22 1.52
C TYR A 83 17.92 4.30 1.96
N THR A 84 17.44 4.48 3.19
CA THR A 84 16.38 3.64 3.76
C THR A 84 15.17 3.61 2.84
N ALA A 85 14.73 2.39 2.52
CA ALA A 85 13.53 2.13 1.73
C ALA A 85 12.36 1.80 2.65
N ARG A 86 11.18 2.36 2.36
CA ARG A 86 9.94 2.10 3.07
C ARG A 86 8.81 1.83 2.10
N ILE A 87 7.95 0.90 2.47
CA ILE A 87 6.76 0.54 1.70
C ILE A 87 5.51 1.19 2.28
N PHE A 88 4.63 1.63 1.39
CA PHE A 88 3.34 2.23 1.69
C PHE A 88 2.28 1.53 0.85
N ALA A 89 1.11 1.27 1.43
CA ALA A 89 0.01 0.72 0.65
C ALA A 89 -0.59 1.75 -0.31
N ALA A 90 -1.17 1.25 -1.40
CA ALA A 90 -1.69 1.99 -2.55
C ALA A 90 -0.62 2.76 -3.34
N GLY A 91 -0.90 3.00 -4.62
CA GLY A 91 -0.20 3.96 -5.47
C GLY A 91 -1.16 5.02 -6.02
N PHE A 92 -0.62 6.19 -6.35
CA PHE A 92 -1.33 7.28 -7.00
C PHE A 92 -1.69 6.89 -8.43
N ASP A 93 -2.92 7.21 -8.83
CA ASP A 93 -3.40 7.01 -10.19
C ASP A 93 -2.92 8.11 -11.15
N THR A 94 -3.41 8.08 -12.39
CA THR A 94 -3.10 9.10 -13.42
C THR A 94 -3.62 10.50 -13.07
N SER A 95 -4.54 10.59 -12.10
CA SER A 95 -5.01 11.85 -11.52
C SER A 95 -4.20 12.27 -10.28
N LYS A 96 -3.06 11.61 -10.03
CA LYS A 96 -2.19 11.82 -8.86
C LYS A 96 -2.89 11.55 -7.52
N ASN A 97 -3.94 10.72 -7.52
CA ASN A 97 -4.76 10.50 -6.34
C ASN A 97 -4.76 9.03 -5.89
N ILE A 98 -4.81 8.81 -4.57
CA ILE A 98 -5.17 7.53 -3.96
C ILE A 98 -6.60 7.66 -3.44
N PHE A 99 -7.49 6.77 -3.85
CA PHE A 99 -8.88 6.77 -3.43
C PHE A 99 -9.20 5.64 -2.44
N LEU A 100 -9.57 5.99 -1.21
CA LEU A 100 -10.13 5.09 -0.21
C LEU A 100 -11.63 5.34 -0.08
N GLY A 101 -12.42 4.50 -0.74
CA GLY A 101 -13.87 4.59 -0.75
C GLY A 101 -14.53 4.27 0.60
N GLU A 102 -15.86 4.37 0.64
CA GLU A 102 -16.67 4.17 1.87
C GLU A 102 -16.39 2.84 2.57
N LYS A 103 -16.16 1.76 1.79
CA LYS A 103 -15.92 0.41 2.31
C LYS A 103 -14.50 0.17 2.83
N ALA A 104 -13.54 1.03 2.52
CA ALA A 104 -12.16 0.89 2.96
C ALA A 104 -12.04 1.17 4.47
N ALA A 105 -11.21 0.38 5.15
CA ALA A 105 -10.84 0.61 6.54
C ALA A 105 -10.04 1.91 6.63
N LYS A 106 -10.53 2.88 7.40
CA LYS A 106 -9.91 4.19 7.56
C LYS A 106 -10.27 4.76 8.92
N TRP A 107 -9.34 5.50 9.50
CA TRP A 107 -9.48 6.03 10.85
C TRP A 107 -8.62 7.27 11.01
N LYS A 108 -8.91 8.03 12.06
CA LYS A 108 -8.05 9.11 12.53
C LYS A 108 -7.15 8.55 13.64
N ASN A 109 -5.85 8.72 13.50
CA ASN A 109 -4.88 8.37 14.53
C ASN A 109 -4.96 9.35 15.72
N PRO A 110 -4.38 9.02 16.89
CA PRO A 110 -4.41 9.90 18.07
C PRO A 110 -3.76 11.28 17.84
N ASP A 111 -2.81 11.37 16.92
CA ASP A 111 -2.16 12.60 16.45
C ASP A 111 -3.07 13.45 15.52
N GLY A 112 -4.23 12.92 15.16
CA GLY A 112 -5.20 13.57 14.31
C GLY A 112 -5.00 13.33 12.81
N HIS A 113 -4.01 12.56 12.40
CA HIS A 113 -3.80 12.23 10.99
C HIS A 113 -4.73 11.11 10.52
N MET A 114 -5.23 11.22 9.28
CA MET A 114 -5.97 10.13 8.64
C MET A 114 -5.03 9.03 8.18
N ASP A 115 -5.46 7.79 8.33
CA ASP A 115 -4.80 6.62 7.75
C ASP A 115 -5.87 5.62 7.29
N GLY A 116 -5.45 4.60 6.55
CA GLY A 116 -6.35 3.55 6.09
C GLY A 116 -5.63 2.39 5.43
N LEU A 117 -6.40 1.37 5.10
CA LEU A 117 -5.94 0.16 4.43
C LEU A 117 -6.63 0.04 3.07
N THR A 118 -5.89 -0.48 2.09
CA THR A 118 -6.47 -0.86 0.79
C THR A 118 -7.40 -2.06 0.97
N THR A 119 -8.31 -2.30 0.03
CA THR A 119 -9.28 -3.41 0.13
C THR A 119 -8.62 -4.74 0.44
N ASN A 120 -7.62 -5.15 -0.36
CA ASN A 120 -6.96 -6.46 -0.23
C ASN A 120 -5.72 -6.47 0.70
N GLY A 121 -5.23 -5.28 1.08
CA GLY A 121 -4.05 -5.10 1.91
C GLY A 121 -2.72 -5.33 1.18
N ILE A 122 -1.68 -4.65 1.64
CA ILE A 122 -0.28 -4.92 1.27
C ILE A 122 0.38 -5.58 2.47
N LEU A 123 0.90 -6.79 2.28
CA LEU A 123 1.51 -7.56 3.36
C LEU A 123 3.03 -7.62 3.19
N VAL A 124 3.74 -7.52 4.30
CA VAL A 124 5.20 -7.61 4.38
C VAL A 124 5.59 -8.62 5.44
N MET A 125 6.64 -9.39 5.18
CA MET A 125 7.27 -10.28 6.14
C MET A 125 8.78 -10.08 6.05
N HIS A 126 9.41 -9.73 7.17
CA HIS A 126 10.86 -9.75 7.30
C HIS A 126 11.29 -11.13 7.80
N PRO A 127 12.07 -11.92 7.04
CA PRO A 127 12.56 -13.20 7.52
C PRO A 127 13.44 -13.03 8.76
N ARG A 128 13.34 -13.99 9.69
CA ARG A 128 14.21 -14.04 10.87
C ARG A 128 15.55 -14.65 10.46
N GLY A 129 16.64 -13.98 10.81
CA GLY A 129 17.99 -14.37 10.37
C GLY A 129 18.46 -13.65 9.09
N GLY A 130 17.64 -12.77 8.50
CA GLY A 130 18.00 -12.05 7.28
C GLY A 130 17.68 -12.87 6.03
N PHE A 131 18.48 -12.72 4.97
CA PHE A 131 18.37 -13.50 3.74
C PHE A 131 19.56 -14.46 3.63
N THR A 132 19.60 -15.44 4.54
CA THR A 132 20.61 -16.51 4.61
C THR A 132 19.98 -17.89 4.56
N ASP A 133 20.77 -18.97 4.51
CA ASP A 133 20.25 -20.35 4.48
C ASP A 133 19.55 -20.75 5.80
N GLU A 134 19.87 -20.08 6.91
CA GLU A 134 19.25 -20.29 8.22
C GLU A 134 17.95 -19.48 8.41
N SER A 135 17.53 -18.75 7.37
CA SER A 135 16.36 -17.88 7.42
C SER A 135 15.11 -18.66 7.81
N ARG A 136 14.37 -18.12 8.77
CA ARG A 136 13.06 -18.64 9.16
C ARG A 136 11.98 -17.65 8.74
N PRO A 137 10.78 -18.13 8.40
CA PRO A 137 9.64 -17.25 8.17
C PRO A 137 9.46 -16.30 9.36
N GLY A 138 9.31 -15.03 9.02
CA GLY A 138 8.89 -13.98 9.95
C GLY A 138 7.38 -14.00 10.14
N VAL A 139 6.86 -12.94 10.75
CA VAL A 139 5.42 -12.75 10.88
C VAL A 139 4.94 -11.79 9.81
N TRP A 140 3.88 -12.15 9.09
CA TRP A 140 3.24 -11.26 8.16
C TRP A 140 2.58 -10.08 8.89
N ARG A 141 2.74 -8.90 8.30
CA ARG A 141 2.16 -7.64 8.75
C ARG A 141 1.47 -6.95 7.59
N GLU A 142 0.44 -6.18 7.90
CA GLU A 142 -0.25 -5.35 6.93
C GLU A 142 0.26 -3.91 7.02
N ILE A 143 0.52 -3.30 5.87
CA ILE A 143 1.03 -1.94 5.74
C ILE A 143 -0.14 -1.01 5.40
N SER A 144 -0.22 0.12 6.08
CA SER A 144 -1.22 1.15 5.79
C SER A 144 -0.81 2.08 4.66
N VAL A 145 -1.75 2.91 4.22
CA VAL A 145 -1.53 3.92 3.18
C VAL A 145 -0.53 4.99 3.65
N CYS A 146 -0.44 5.24 4.95
CA CYS A 146 0.58 6.11 5.56
C CYS A 146 1.83 5.36 6.04
N GLY A 147 1.97 4.06 5.75
CA GLY A 147 3.19 3.27 6.06
C GLY A 147 3.29 2.79 7.51
N ASN A 148 2.19 2.79 8.25
CA ASN A 148 2.14 2.17 9.58
C ASN A 148 1.98 0.65 9.46
N VAL A 149 2.51 -0.08 10.44
CA VAL A 149 2.55 -1.54 10.48
C VAL A 149 1.45 -2.06 11.39
N TYR A 150 0.62 -2.95 10.88
CA TYR A 150 -0.49 -3.58 11.60
C TYR A 150 -0.34 -5.10 11.59
N THR A 151 -0.90 -5.77 12.60
CA THR A 151 -1.15 -7.21 12.50
C THR A 151 -2.13 -7.49 11.37
N LEU A 152 -2.19 -8.73 10.92
CA LEU A 152 -3.19 -9.14 9.94
C LEU A 152 -4.62 -8.91 10.48
N ARG A 153 -5.54 -8.66 9.55
CA ARG A 153 -6.98 -8.74 9.81
C ARG A 153 -7.38 -10.20 10.04
N GLU A 154 -8.55 -10.40 10.65
CA GLU A 154 -9.09 -11.75 10.87
C GLU A 154 -9.27 -12.53 9.55
N THR A 155 -9.78 -11.85 8.52
CA THR A 155 -9.86 -12.37 7.15
C THR A 155 -9.33 -11.34 6.17
N ARG A 156 -8.80 -11.80 5.02
CA ARG A 156 -8.44 -10.92 3.90
C ARG A 156 -9.66 -10.06 3.55
N CYS A 157 -9.41 -8.77 3.33
CA CYS A 157 -10.43 -7.78 2.95
C CYS A 157 -11.45 -7.40 4.03
N ALA A 158 -11.32 -7.91 5.27
CA ALA A 158 -12.18 -7.48 6.38
C ALA A 158 -12.08 -5.96 6.60
N GLN A 159 -13.18 -5.31 6.98
CA GLN A 159 -13.16 -3.86 7.25
C GLN A 159 -12.45 -3.53 8.57
N GLN A 160 -12.39 -4.49 9.48
CA GLN A 160 -11.70 -4.33 10.76
C GLN A 160 -10.19 -4.44 10.55
N ARG A 161 -9.47 -3.35 10.89
CA ARG A 161 -8.00 -3.36 10.90
C ARG A 161 -7.44 -4.27 12.00
N GLY A 162 -6.24 -4.77 11.79
CA GLY A 162 -5.46 -5.40 12.86
C GLY A 162 -5.00 -4.41 13.92
N LYS A 163 -4.28 -4.93 14.94
CA LYS A 163 -3.68 -4.12 15.99
C LYS A 163 -2.43 -3.42 15.45
N LEU A 164 -2.18 -2.19 15.91
CA LEU A 164 -0.93 -1.48 15.57
C LEU A 164 0.25 -2.30 16.12
N GLY A 165 1.22 -2.60 15.27
CA GLY A 165 2.43 -3.31 15.68
C GLY A 165 3.34 -2.41 16.51
N GLU A 166 3.99 -2.97 17.53
CA GLU A 166 4.96 -2.24 18.37
C GLU A 166 6.34 -2.06 17.69
N GLU A 167 6.56 -2.73 16.56
CA GLU A 167 7.82 -2.63 15.81
C GLU A 167 7.96 -1.23 15.19
N ARG A 168 9.00 -0.51 15.63
CA ARG A 168 9.32 0.83 15.14
C ARG A 168 9.46 0.81 13.62
N ARG A 169 8.89 1.83 12.98
CA ARG A 169 9.15 2.24 11.59
C ARG A 169 10.66 2.19 11.33
N GLN A 170 11.17 1.12 10.72
CA GLN A 170 12.54 1.11 10.20
C GLN A 170 12.52 1.89 8.87
#